data_AF-F8GQD1-F1
#
_entry.id   AF-F8GQD1-F1
#
_cell.length_a   1.000
_cell.length_b   1.000
_cell.length_c   1.000
_cell.angle_alpha   90.00
_cell.angle_beta   90.00
_cell.angle_gamma   90.00
#
_symmetry.space_group_name_H-M   'P 1'
#
loop_
_entity.id
_entity.type
_entity.pdbx_description
1 polymer ?
#
loop_
_entity_poly.entity_id
_entity_poly.type
_entity_poly.pdbx_seq_one_letter_code
_entity_poly.pdbx_strand_id
1 'polypeptide(L)'
;MAPEATLKDDTGQLVVKHYAGPTWEAPDGSKVTGKVLRQTPNAQEPDSIPLLLLQATSTGGTGLLARTRYVQRLNTLGGQALPQACTQEGLENRMPYRADYVFLE
;
A
#
# COMPACT_ATOMS: atom_id res chain seq x y z
N MET A 1 12.86 -4.54 0.26
CA MET A 1 12.02 -3.62 -0.52
C MET A 1 10.58 -3.74 -0.02
N ALA A 2 9.93 -2.62 0.24
CA ALA A 2 8.52 -2.56 0.61
C ALA A 2 7.83 -1.50 -0.26
N PRO A 3 6.54 -1.66 -0.59
CA PRO A 3 5.82 -0.65 -1.34
C PRO A 3 5.75 0.65 -0.54
N GLU A 4 6.04 1.75 -1.23
CA GLU A 4 5.80 3.11 -0.77
C GLU A 4 4.80 3.77 -1.71
N ALA A 5 3.83 4.51 -1.17
CA ALA A 5 2.83 5.22 -1.96
C ALA A 5 2.37 6.51 -1.30
N THR A 6 1.91 7.41 -2.16
CA THR A 6 1.23 8.66 -1.81
C THR A 6 -0.21 8.51 -2.30
N LEU A 7 -1.14 8.28 -1.37
CA LEU A 7 -2.56 8.08 -1.69
C LEU A 7 -3.24 9.43 -1.81
N LYS A 8 -4.06 9.55 -2.86
CA LYS A 8 -4.84 10.75 -3.17
C LYS A 8 -6.32 10.41 -3.11
N ASP A 9 -7.13 11.38 -2.69
CA ASP A 9 -8.59 11.26 -2.82
C ASP A 9 -9.04 11.49 -4.27
N ASP A 10 -10.36 11.43 -4.48
CA ASP A 10 -10.98 11.60 -5.79
C ASP A 10 -10.79 13.00 -6.38
N THR A 11 -10.43 13.99 -5.56
CA THR A 11 -10.08 15.36 -6.00
C THR A 11 -8.60 15.47 -6.40
N GLY A 12 -7.81 14.40 -6.18
CA GLY A 12 -6.37 14.37 -6.41
C GLY A 12 -5.55 14.95 -5.25
N GLN A 13 -6.19 15.32 -4.13
CA GLN A 13 -5.50 15.83 -2.96
C GLN A 13 -4.80 14.69 -2.22
N LEU A 14 -3.55 14.92 -1.78
CA LEU A 14 -2.81 13.97 -0.96
C LEU A 14 -3.51 13.79 0.39
N VAL A 15 -3.89 12.55 0.70
CA VAL A 15 -4.62 12.22 1.93
C VAL A 15 -3.89 11.24 2.85
N VAL A 16 -3.06 10.33 2.32
CA VAL A 16 -2.40 9.30 3.15
C VAL A 16 -1.03 8.91 2.59
N LYS A 17 -0.02 8.81 3.44
CA LYS A 17 1.29 8.22 3.12
C LYS A 17 1.29 6.74 3.47
N HIS A 18 1.77 5.90 2.57
CA HIS A 18 1.96 4.46 2.80
C HIS A 18 3.44 4.09 2.69
N TYR A 19 3.92 3.34 3.68
CA TYR A 19 5.30 2.82 3.71
C TYR A 19 5.38 1.43 4.36
N ALA A 20 6.61 0.94 4.52
CA ALA A 20 6.94 -0.37 5.09
C ALA A 20 6.25 -0.65 6.43
N GLY A 21 6.07 -1.94 6.75
CA GLY A 21 5.46 -2.37 8.02
C GLY A 21 3.96 -2.68 7.95
N PRO A 22 3.39 -2.93 6.76
CA PRO A 22 2.65 -1.90 6.01
C PRO A 22 1.94 -0.89 6.93
N THR A 23 2.23 0.38 6.69
CA THR A 23 1.72 1.50 7.49
C THR A 23 1.04 2.52 6.57
N TRP A 24 -0.05 3.10 7.05
CA TRP A 24 -0.74 4.24 6.44
C TRP A 24 -0.88 5.37 7.46
N GLU A 25 -0.53 6.58 7.07
CA GLU A 25 -0.50 7.75 7.94
C GLU A 25 -1.13 8.95 7.24
N ALA A 26 -2.12 9.57 7.86
CA ALA A 26 -2.83 10.74 7.34
C ALA A 26 -2.29 12.05 7.95
N PRO A 27 -2.48 13.21 7.31
CA PRO A 27 -2.03 14.51 7.80
C PRO A 27 -2.58 14.91 9.18
N ASP A 28 -3.72 14.36 9.59
CA ASP A 28 -4.31 14.59 10.92
C ASP A 28 -3.62 13.79 12.04
N GLY A 29 -2.58 13.02 11.71
CA GLY A 29 -1.82 12.19 12.63
C GLY A 29 -2.41 10.80 12.86
N SER A 30 -3.59 10.51 12.31
CA SER A 30 -4.15 9.15 12.38
C SER A 30 -3.29 8.19 11.57
N LYS A 31 -3.08 6.99 12.12
CA LYS A 31 -2.18 6.00 11.56
C LYS A 31 -2.77 4.61 11.69
N VAL A 32 -2.59 3.76 10.70
CA VAL A 32 -2.94 2.34 10.78
C VAL A 32 -1.75 1.49 10.35
N THR A 33 -1.48 0.43 11.11
CA THR A 33 -0.55 -0.64 10.70
C THR A 33 -1.35 -1.89 10.38
N GLY A 34 -0.86 -2.70 9.43
CA GLY A 34 -1.59 -3.88 8.96
C GLY A 34 -0.79 -5.16 8.98
N LYS A 35 -1.49 -6.28 9.09
CA LYS A 35 -0.97 -7.62 8.79
C LYS A 35 -1.70 -8.19 7.58
N VAL A 36 -0.95 -8.76 6.62
CA VAL A 36 -1.54 -9.42 5.45
C VAL A 36 -2.35 -10.64 5.91
N LEU A 37 -3.63 -10.66 5.56
CA LEU A 37 -4.51 -11.83 5.72
C LEU A 37 -4.54 -12.67 4.45
N ARG A 38 -4.61 -12.00 3.29
CA ARG A 38 -4.63 -12.66 1.99
C ARG A 38 -3.86 -11.87 0.96
N GLN A 39 -3.20 -12.61 0.08
CA GLN A 39 -2.50 -12.09 -1.08
C GLN A 39 -2.91 -12.92 -2.29
N THR A 40 -3.15 -12.27 -3.42
CA THR A 40 -3.49 -12.96 -4.67
C THR A 40 -2.86 -12.21 -5.84
N PRO A 41 -2.23 -12.89 -6.81
CA PRO A 41 -1.76 -12.25 -8.04
C PRO A 41 -2.90 -11.53 -8.77
N ASN A 42 -2.60 -10.41 -9.42
CA ASN A 42 -3.54 -9.79 -10.33
C ASN A 42 -3.52 -10.56 -11.66
N ALA A 43 -4.51 -11.43 -11.88
CA ALA A 43 -4.56 -12.27 -13.08
C ALA A 43 -4.77 -11.47 -14.38
N GLN A 44 -5.34 -10.25 -14.29
CA GLN A 44 -5.57 -9.38 -15.44
C GLN A 44 -4.32 -8.56 -15.81
N GLU A 45 -3.45 -8.31 -14.83
CA GLU A 45 -2.23 -7.52 -14.99
C GLU A 45 -1.03 -8.27 -14.40
N PRO A 46 -0.43 -9.23 -15.13
CA PRO A 46 0.60 -10.14 -14.61
C PRO A 46 1.88 -9.45 -14.10
N ASP A 47 2.17 -8.25 -14.62
CA ASP A 47 3.33 -7.43 -14.24
C ASP A 47 3.01 -6.44 -13.10
N SER A 48 1.90 -6.66 -12.40
CA SER A 48 1.46 -5.81 -11.31
C SER A 48 1.71 -6.42 -9.94
N ILE A 49 1.92 -5.57 -8.94
CA ILE A 49 1.96 -6.02 -7.55
C ILE A 49 0.66 -6.75 -7.16
N PRO A 50 0.73 -7.72 -6.23
CA PRO A 50 -0.45 -8.49 -5.83
C PRO A 50 -1.57 -7.63 -5.22
N LEU A 51 -2.79 -8.11 -5.39
CA LEU A 51 -3.94 -7.66 -4.60
C LEU A 51 -3.75 -8.12 -3.15
N LEU A 52 -4.15 -7.30 -2.18
CA LEU A 52 -4.02 -7.61 -0.75
C LEU A 52 -5.31 -7.37 0.01
N LEU A 53 -5.56 -8.24 0.99
CA LEU A 53 -6.43 -7.96 2.13
C LEU A 53 -5.56 -7.96 3.39
N LEU A 54 -5.61 -6.86 4.14
CA LEU A 54 -4.88 -6.68 5.38
C LEU A 54 -5.85 -6.42 6.54
N GLN A 55 -5.52 -6.94 7.72
CA GLN A 55 -6.20 -6.61 8.98
C GLN A 55 -5.40 -5.54 9.73
N ALA A 56 -6.07 -4.54 10.24
CA ALA A 56 -5.47 -3.52 11.09
C ALA A 56 -4.95 -4.14 12.39
N THR A 57 -3.69 -3.88 12.73
CA THR A 57 -3.04 -4.33 13.97
C THR A 57 -2.94 -3.24 15.01
N SER A 58 -2.93 -1.97 14.58
CA SER A 58 -3.00 -0.80 15.44
C SER A 58 -3.66 0.33 14.67
N THR A 59 -4.54 1.06 15.35
CA THR A 59 -5.12 2.32 14.88
C THR A 59 -4.69 3.40 15.86
N GLY A 60 -3.83 4.31 15.40
CA GLY A 60 -3.34 5.45 16.16
C GLY A 60 -4.47 6.46 16.37
N GLY A 61 -5.21 6.31 17.46
CA GLY A 61 -6.09 7.34 18.02
C GLY A 61 -7.30 7.73 17.14
N THR A 62 -7.66 9.01 17.22
CA THR A 62 -8.76 9.66 16.50
C THR A 62 -8.31 10.18 15.12
N GLY A 63 -9.25 10.35 14.19
CA GLY A 63 -8.99 10.94 12.87
C GLY A 63 -9.49 10.08 11.72
N LEU A 64 -9.06 10.42 10.50
CA LEU A 64 -9.49 9.83 9.24
C LEU A 64 -9.38 8.30 9.24
N LEU A 65 -8.28 7.75 9.77
CA LEU A 65 -7.99 6.31 9.73
C LEU A 65 -8.45 5.55 10.98
N ALA A 66 -9.05 6.23 11.97
CA ALA A 66 -9.29 5.70 13.31
C ALA A 66 -10.16 4.43 13.37
N ARG A 67 -11.13 4.31 12.45
CA ARG A 67 -12.10 3.21 12.45
C ARG A 67 -11.70 2.05 11.53
N THR A 68 -10.54 2.14 10.88
CA THR A 68 -10.06 1.11 9.96
C THR A 68 -9.84 -0.22 10.69
N ARG A 69 -10.55 -1.27 10.27
CA ARG A 69 -10.30 -2.67 10.66
C ARG A 69 -9.62 -3.48 9.56
N TYR A 70 -9.86 -3.13 8.31
CA TYR A 70 -9.23 -3.78 7.16
C TYR A 70 -8.77 -2.76 6.13
N VAL A 71 -7.71 -3.12 5.40
CA VAL A 71 -7.25 -2.38 4.23
C VAL A 71 -7.21 -3.34 3.04
N GLN A 72 -7.81 -2.95 1.93
CA GLN A 72 -7.69 -3.66 0.66
C GLN A 72 -6.80 -2.88 -0.30
N ARG A 73 -5.93 -3.61 -1.01
CA ARG A 73 -5.19 -3.10 -2.16
C ARG A 73 -5.76 -3.75 -3.42
N LEU A 74 -6.37 -2.94 -4.27
CA LEU A 74 -7.12 -3.34 -5.45
C LEU A 74 -6.59 -2.64 -6.70
N ASN A 75 -7.09 -3.05 -7.87
CA ASN A 75 -6.84 -2.39 -9.16
C ASN A 75 -5.35 -2.05 -9.38
N THR A 76 -4.48 -3.02 -9.08
CA THR A 76 -3.04 -2.83 -9.13
C THR A 76 -2.55 -2.79 -10.57
N LEU A 77 -1.66 -1.83 -10.86
CA LEU A 77 -0.98 -1.68 -12.15
C LEU A 77 0.51 -1.42 -11.91
N GLY A 78 1.38 -2.28 -12.44
CA GLY A 78 2.83 -2.19 -12.33
C GLY A 78 3.39 -2.53 -10.94
N GLY A 79 4.66 -2.24 -10.74
CA GLY A 79 5.38 -2.45 -9.48
C GLY A 79 5.91 -3.87 -9.24
N GLN A 80 5.63 -4.82 -10.14
CA GLN A 80 6.31 -6.11 -10.12
C GLN A 80 7.80 -5.88 -10.40
N ALA A 81 8.66 -6.41 -9.53
CA ALA A 81 10.10 -6.32 -9.73
C ALA A 81 10.50 -7.10 -10.99
N LEU A 82 11.25 -6.45 -11.89
CA LEU A 82 11.87 -7.15 -13.01
C LEU A 82 12.92 -8.14 -12.47
N PRO A 83 13.05 -9.33 -13.08
CA PRO A 83 14.01 -10.36 -12.65
C PRO A 83 15.48 -9.99 -12.87
N GLN A 84 15.78 -8.75 -13.28
CA GLN A 84 17.17 -8.28 -13.37
C GLN A 84 17.76 -8.23 -11.96
N ALA A 85 18.82 -9.02 -11.74
CA ALA A 85 19.58 -8.96 -10.50
C ALA A 85 20.10 -7.53 -10.31
N CYS A 86 19.95 -6.97 -9.11
CA CYS A 86 20.70 -5.77 -8.75
C CYS A 86 22.19 -6.09 -8.90
N THR A 87 22.84 -5.52 -9.92
CA THR A 87 24.25 -5.83 -10.26
C THR A 87 25.26 -5.07 -9.38
N GLN A 88 24.78 -4.16 -8.52
CA GLN A 88 25.60 -3.36 -7.64
C GLN A 88 24.90 -3.18 -6.28
N GLU A 89 25.66 -3.36 -5.19
CA GLU A 89 25.17 -3.05 -3.85
C GLU A 89 24.82 -1.55 -3.74
N GLY A 90 23.69 -1.25 -3.09
CA GLY A 90 23.21 0.12 -2.89
C GLY A 90 22.27 0.68 -3.97
N LEU A 91 22.05 -0.02 -5.09
CA LEU A 91 21.04 0.37 -6.07
C LEU A 91 19.63 -0.11 -5.65
N GLU A 92 18.73 0.84 -5.39
CA GLU A 92 17.30 0.56 -5.20
C GLU A 92 16.57 0.53 -6.55
N ASN A 93 16.09 -0.65 -6.95
CA ASN A 93 15.19 -0.78 -8.09
C ASN A 93 13.74 -0.47 -7.66
N ARG A 94 13.33 0.80 -7.79
CA ARG A 94 11.95 1.22 -7.55
C ARG A 94 11.12 1.05 -8.81
N MET A 95 10.18 0.10 -8.78
CA MET A 95 9.21 -0.08 -9.86
C MET A 95 7.97 0.77 -9.59
N PRO A 96 7.58 1.68 -10.50
CA PRO A 96 6.40 2.51 -10.30
C PRO A 96 5.15 1.63 -10.31
N TYR A 97 4.16 2.00 -9.50
CA TYR A 97 2.86 1.33 -9.50
C TYR A 97 1.73 2.29 -9.17
N ARG A 98 0.52 1.85 -9.51
CA ARG A 98 -0.74 2.43 -9.04
C ARG A 98 -1.61 1.34 -8.44
N ALA A 99 -2.40 1.68 -7.43
CA ALA A 99 -3.38 0.80 -6.84
C ALA A 99 -4.44 1.64 -6.12
N ASP A 100 -5.62 1.07 -5.96
CA ASP A 100 -6.66 1.62 -5.10
C ASP A 100 -6.53 1.03 -3.70
N TYR A 101 -6.63 1.89 -2.70
CA TYR A 101 -6.59 1.50 -1.29
C TYR A 101 -7.95 1.81 -0.64
N VAL A 102 -8.61 0.78 -0.14
CA VAL A 102 -9.92 0.89 0.50
C VAL A 102 -9.77 0.57 1.99
N PHE A 103 -10.18 1.52 2.84
CA PHE A 103 -10.16 1.40 4.30
C PHE A 103 -11.57 1.03 4.79
N LEU A 104 -11.70 -0.11 5.46
CA LEU A 104 -12.98 -0.70 5.85
C LEU A 104 -13.07 -0.83 7.38
N GLU A 105 -14.27 -0.66 7.95
CA GLU A 105 -14.57 -0.82 9.39
C GLU A 105 -15.02 -2.23 9.80
#